data_AF-A0A5C4NVV0-F1
#
_entry.id   AF-A0A5C4NVV0-F1
#
_cell.length_a   1.000
_cell.length_b   1.000
_cell.length_c   1.000
_cell.angle_alpha   90.00
_cell.angle_beta   90.00
_cell.angle_gamma   90.00
#
_symmetry.space_group_name_H-M   'P 1'
#
loop_
_entity.id
_entity.type
_entity.pdbx_description
1 polymer ?
#
loop_
_entity_poly.entity_id
_entity_poly.type
_entity_poly.pdbx_seq_one_letter_code
_entity_poly.pdbx_strand_id
1 'polypeptide(L)'
;MKKTLVILASSTLLAACGGGGSSSDAGPSAAPLSVYAGNWQTPCDDHELDSLTITAKTDGSLEVATKSEYFLMANCSGTPVATQTTTANPTVTYTGSADTPIKLSDTGATTTVRLDKITVTVPSYKLAVTGSGVKYGIEQGQGQWCFSTSATSSTCIHDTPAEPATTNAGGIYISGNTLYLLSPVGNTYIADESYTRK
;
A
#
# COMPACT_ATOMS: atom_id res chain seq x y z
N MET A 1 -7.48 -12.46 3.75
CA MET A 1 -6.29 -12.01 3.00
C MET A 1 -6.45 -10.51 2.78
N LYS A 2 -5.80 -9.69 3.62
CA LYS A 2 -5.71 -8.25 3.38
C LYS A 2 -5.04 -8.06 2.02
N LYS A 3 -5.56 -7.13 1.21
CA LYS A 3 -5.04 -6.83 -0.12
C LYS A 3 -3.70 -6.13 0.07
N THR A 4 -2.61 -6.89 0.21
CA THR A 4 -1.25 -6.37 0.10
C THR A 4 -1.04 -5.94 -1.35
N LEU A 5 -1.59 -4.79 -1.75
CA LEU A 5 -1.41 -4.17 -3.07
C LEU A 5 -1.53 -5.11 -4.30
N VAL A 6 -2.32 -6.19 -4.22
CA VAL A 6 -2.63 -7.02 -5.39
C VAL A 6 -3.92 -6.48 -6.02
N ILE A 7 -3.78 -5.45 -6.83
CA ILE A 7 -4.86 -4.91 -7.66
C ILE A 7 -4.96 -5.79 -8.91
N LEU A 8 -5.99 -6.63 -8.96
CA LEU A 8 -6.35 -7.45 -10.11
C LEU A 8 -6.70 -6.55 -11.30
N ALA A 9 -5.82 -6.51 -12.30
CA ALA A 9 -6.07 -5.89 -13.59
C ALA A 9 -7.21 -6.63 -14.31
N SER A 10 -8.43 -6.08 -14.27
CA SER A 10 -9.50 -6.48 -15.18
C SER A 10 -9.42 -5.63 -16.44
N SER A 11 -8.85 -6.23 -17.49
CA SER A 11 -8.71 -5.64 -18.82
C SER A 11 -10.06 -5.58 -19.53
N THR A 12 -10.74 -4.43 -19.51
CA THR A 12 -11.79 -4.12 -20.49
C THR A 12 -11.23 -3.21 -21.57
N LEU A 13 -10.97 -3.81 -22.73
CA LEU A 13 -10.68 -3.11 -23.98
C LEU A 13 -11.93 -2.32 -24.40
N LEU A 14 -11.87 -0.99 -24.37
CA LEU A 14 -12.71 -0.16 -25.22
C LEU A 14 -11.82 0.78 -26.02
N ALA A 15 -11.71 0.46 -27.31
CA ALA A 15 -11.28 1.41 -28.31
C ALA A 15 -12.36 2.50 -28.46
N ALA A 16 -11.99 3.76 -28.22
CA ALA A 16 -12.76 4.91 -28.66
C ALA A 16 -11.80 5.94 -29.26
N CYS A 17 -11.98 6.13 -30.57
CA CYS A 17 -11.39 7.16 -31.40
C CYS A 17 -12.12 8.50 -31.15
N GLY A 18 -11.39 9.62 -31.14
CA GLY A 18 -11.95 10.90 -31.58
C GLY A 18 -11.61 12.12 -30.74
N GLY A 19 -11.08 13.15 -31.42
CA GLY A 19 -11.48 14.55 -31.18
C GLY A 19 -10.44 15.43 -30.50
N GLY A 20 -9.75 16.24 -31.30
CA GLY A 20 -8.83 17.27 -30.84
C GLY A 20 -9.52 18.53 -30.29
N GLY A 21 -8.72 19.32 -29.58
CA GLY A 21 -9.09 20.66 -29.10
C GLY A 21 -7.96 21.24 -28.26
N SER A 22 -7.20 22.17 -28.85
CA SER A 22 -6.16 22.93 -28.17
C SER A 22 -6.74 23.72 -27.01
N SER A 23 -6.24 23.48 -25.80
CA SER A 23 -6.30 24.42 -24.70
C SER A 23 -4.97 24.36 -23.97
N SER A 24 -4.34 25.52 -23.88
CA SER A 24 -3.06 25.75 -23.21
C SER A 24 -3.28 25.58 -21.71
N ASP A 25 -3.25 24.33 -21.24
CA ASP A 25 -3.30 24.06 -19.81
C ASP A 25 -1.93 24.33 -19.21
N ALA A 26 -1.92 25.21 -18.21
CA ALA A 26 -0.81 25.42 -17.31
C ALA A 26 -0.21 24.05 -16.95
N GLY A 27 1.10 23.90 -17.18
CA GLY A 27 1.82 22.67 -16.83
C GLY A 27 1.48 22.26 -15.40
N PRO A 28 1.43 20.95 -15.11
CA PRO A 28 0.96 20.44 -13.83
C PRO A 28 1.71 21.18 -12.70
N SER A 29 0.99 22.03 -11.98
CA SER A 29 1.42 22.49 -10.67
C SER A 29 1.54 21.21 -9.85
N ALA A 30 2.77 20.76 -9.65
CA ALA A 30 3.06 19.58 -8.86
C ALA A 30 2.41 19.79 -7.50
N ALA A 31 1.40 18.97 -7.15
CA ALA A 31 1.09 18.81 -5.73
C ALA A 31 2.37 18.22 -5.14
N PRO A 32 3.06 18.91 -4.22
CA PRO A 32 4.32 18.40 -3.72
C PRO A 32 3.96 17.23 -2.81
N LEU A 33 4.21 16.01 -3.28
CA LEU A 33 3.92 14.78 -2.54
C LEU A 33 4.57 14.74 -1.14
N SER A 34 5.47 15.68 -0.82
CA SER A 34 6.10 15.86 0.48
C SER A 34 5.12 15.96 1.66
N VAL A 35 3.86 16.40 1.45
CA VAL A 35 2.83 16.39 2.51
C VAL A 35 2.52 14.97 3.04
N TYR A 36 2.72 13.96 2.20
CA TYR A 36 2.50 12.55 2.54
C TYR A 36 3.71 11.92 3.26
N ALA A 37 4.86 12.60 3.30
CA ALA A 37 6.04 12.10 3.97
C ALA A 37 5.80 11.93 5.48
N GLY A 38 6.40 10.88 6.04
CA GLY A 38 6.29 10.54 7.46
C GLY A 38 6.07 9.06 7.71
N ASN A 39 5.83 8.74 8.99
CA ASN A 39 5.53 7.39 9.43
C ASN A 39 4.03 7.25 9.66
N TRP A 40 3.48 6.18 9.12
CA TRP A 40 2.05 5.89 9.13
C TRP A 40 1.83 4.46 9.60
N GLN A 41 0.72 4.21 10.27
CA GLN A 41 0.40 2.90 10.82
C GLN A 41 -1.09 2.60 10.71
N THR A 42 -1.44 1.35 10.40
CA THR A 42 -2.81 0.88 10.52
C THR A 42 -3.21 0.75 12.00
N PRO A 43 -4.51 0.66 12.29
CA PRO A 43 -4.96 0.09 13.56
C PRO A 43 -4.42 -1.34 13.71
N CYS A 44 -4.19 -1.76 14.95
CA CYS A 44 -3.85 -3.15 15.21
C CYS A 44 -4.99 -4.06 14.74
N ASP A 45 -4.65 -5.06 13.94
CA ASP A 45 -5.55 -6.11 13.51
C ASP A 45 -5.12 -7.41 14.19
N ASP A 46 -5.67 -7.62 15.38
CA ASP A 46 -5.34 -8.77 16.23
C ASP A 46 -3.83 -8.83 16.53
N HIS A 47 -3.10 -9.73 15.89
CA HIS A 47 -1.67 -9.90 16.11
C HIS A 47 -0.79 -9.11 15.14
N GLU A 48 -1.36 -8.36 14.20
CA GLU A 48 -0.65 -7.74 13.08
C GLU A 48 -0.78 -6.21 13.08
N LEU A 49 0.35 -5.56 12.83
CA LEU A 49 0.46 -4.12 12.72
C LEU A 49 1.21 -3.74 11.45
N ASP A 50 0.53 -3.06 10.53
CA ASP A 50 1.13 -2.61 9.28
C ASP A 50 1.58 -1.15 9.40
N SER A 51 2.72 -0.84 8.79
CA SER A 51 3.29 0.50 8.80
C SER A 51 3.92 0.87 7.47
N LEU A 52 3.86 2.16 7.17
CA LEU A 52 4.52 2.78 6.03
C LEU A 52 5.49 3.85 6.52
N THR A 53 6.68 3.86 5.96
CA THR A 53 7.57 5.02 5.99
C THR A 53 7.60 5.63 4.60
N ILE A 54 7.04 6.83 4.47
CA ILE A 54 7.00 7.58 3.21
C ILE A 54 8.10 8.62 3.23
N THR A 55 9.02 8.52 2.28
CA THR A 55 10.15 9.44 2.12
C THR A 55 10.00 10.22 0.82
N ALA A 56 9.97 11.55 0.91
CA ALA A 56 10.01 12.41 -0.27
C ALA A 56 11.42 12.42 -0.87
N LYS A 57 11.51 12.19 -2.18
CA LYS A 57 12.75 12.27 -2.95
C LYS A 57 12.91 13.66 -3.56
N THR A 58 14.14 14.01 -3.96
CA THR A 58 14.46 15.31 -4.56
C THR A 58 13.84 15.52 -5.94
N ASP A 59 13.48 14.44 -6.63
CA ASP A 59 12.78 14.46 -7.92
C ASP A 59 11.26 14.65 -7.80
N GLY A 60 10.75 14.83 -6.57
CA GLY A 60 9.33 15.01 -6.29
C GLY A 60 8.53 13.72 -6.15
N SER A 61 9.16 12.55 -6.36
CA SER A 61 8.54 11.25 -6.09
C SER A 61 8.55 10.91 -4.60
N LEU A 62 7.82 9.86 -4.22
CA LEU A 62 7.93 9.24 -2.90
C LEU A 62 8.53 7.86 -3.03
N GLU A 63 9.36 7.48 -2.07
CA GLU A 63 9.70 6.09 -1.79
C GLU A 63 8.92 5.62 -0.57
N VAL A 64 8.30 4.45 -0.67
CA VAL A 64 7.44 3.90 0.36
C VAL A 64 8.07 2.61 0.88
N ALA A 65 8.51 2.59 2.12
CA ALA A 65 8.90 1.35 2.77
C ALA A 65 7.71 0.77 3.53
N THR A 66 7.43 -0.51 3.33
CA THR A 66 6.35 -1.23 4.01
C THR A 66 6.93 -2.17 5.06
N LYS A 67 6.23 -2.32 6.17
CA LYS A 67 6.62 -3.23 7.25
C LYS A 67 5.37 -3.74 7.97
N SER A 68 5.28 -5.06 8.12
CA SER A 68 4.27 -5.72 8.96
C SER A 68 4.96 -6.31 10.19
N GLU A 69 4.47 -5.96 11.37
CA GLU A 69 4.97 -6.47 12.64
C GLU A 69 3.93 -7.40 13.26
N TYR A 70 4.38 -8.58 13.69
CA TYR A 70 3.54 -9.58 14.33
C TYR A 70 3.86 -9.66 15.82
N PHE A 71 2.83 -9.73 16.64
CA PHE A 71 2.91 -9.68 18.10
C PHE A 71 2.29 -10.91 18.74
N LEU A 72 2.77 -11.26 19.93
CA LEU A 72 2.13 -12.28 20.75
C LEU A 72 0.79 -11.80 21.35
N MET A 73 0.65 -10.49 21.57
CA MET A 73 -0.58 -9.92 22.12
C MET A 73 -1.48 -9.41 20.98
N ALA A 74 -2.75 -9.77 21.03
CA ALA A 74 -3.82 -9.42 20.08
C ALA A 74 -4.17 -7.91 20.01
N ASN A 75 -3.46 -7.08 20.75
CA ASN A 75 -3.57 -5.62 20.70
C ASN A 75 -2.26 -4.97 20.20
N CYS A 76 -1.37 -5.77 19.60
CA CYS A 76 -0.08 -5.36 19.06
C CYS A 76 0.82 -4.63 20.07
N SER A 77 0.68 -4.95 21.36
CA SER A 77 1.55 -4.38 22.40
C SER A 77 2.79 -5.27 22.63
N GLY A 78 3.82 -4.69 23.25
CA GLY A 78 5.08 -5.38 23.53
C GLY A 78 6.05 -5.39 22.35
N THR A 79 6.99 -6.33 22.35
CA THR A 79 7.98 -6.48 21.28
C THR A 79 7.43 -7.39 20.17
N PRO A 80 7.59 -7.04 18.88
CA PRO A 80 7.24 -7.93 17.78
C PRO A 80 8.00 -9.26 17.88
N VAL A 81 7.30 -10.37 17.65
CA VAL A 81 7.91 -11.72 17.55
C VAL A 81 8.44 -11.99 16.14
N ALA A 82 7.87 -11.32 15.14
CA ALA A 82 8.30 -11.35 13.76
C ALA A 82 8.06 -10.00 13.07
N THR A 83 8.88 -9.71 12.08
CA THR A 83 8.78 -8.54 11.21
C THR A 83 8.93 -9.00 9.77
N GLN A 84 7.94 -8.68 8.96
CA GLN A 84 7.95 -8.89 7.51
C GLN A 84 8.30 -7.59 6.79
N THR A 85 9.19 -7.69 5.81
CA THR A 85 9.59 -6.60 4.91
C THR A 85 9.68 -7.10 3.47
N THR A 86 9.69 -6.17 2.52
CA THR A 86 10.04 -6.44 1.12
C THR A 86 11.50 -6.10 0.83
N THR A 87 12.12 -6.80 -0.13
CA THR A 87 13.51 -6.52 -0.54
C THR A 87 13.67 -5.21 -1.34
N ALA A 88 12.56 -4.61 -1.77
CA ALA A 88 12.55 -3.39 -2.56
C ALA A 88 11.30 -2.57 -2.23
N ASN A 89 11.43 -1.26 -2.32
CA ASN A 89 10.41 -0.29 -1.96
C ASN A 89 9.67 0.21 -3.21
N PRO A 90 8.33 0.35 -3.18
CA PRO A 90 7.59 1.07 -4.20
C PRO A 90 8.00 2.53 -4.32
N THR A 91 7.89 3.05 -5.55
CA THR A 91 7.99 4.48 -5.86
C THR A 91 6.62 5.01 -6.26
N VAL A 92 6.27 6.21 -5.78
CA VAL A 92 5.03 6.91 -6.12
C VAL A 92 5.38 8.19 -6.87
N THR A 93 4.79 8.36 -8.06
CA THR A 93 4.95 9.58 -8.87
C THR A 93 3.61 10.28 -9.01
N TYR A 94 3.64 11.62 -8.93
CA TYR A 94 2.44 12.44 -9.06
C TYR A 94 2.03 12.55 -10.53
N THR A 95 0.74 12.34 -10.81
CA THR A 95 0.20 12.43 -12.17
C THR A 95 -0.80 13.57 -12.36
N GLY A 96 -1.24 14.20 -11.26
CA GLY A 96 -2.16 15.34 -11.29
C GLY A 96 -3.12 15.31 -10.09
N SER A 97 -3.96 16.33 -9.97
CA SER A 97 -5.05 16.32 -8.98
C SER A 97 -6.37 16.70 -9.64
N ALA A 98 -7.46 16.13 -9.15
CA ALA A 98 -8.80 16.44 -9.63
C ALA A 98 -9.83 16.29 -8.51
N ASP A 99 -10.92 17.05 -8.59
CA ASP A 99 -12.09 16.80 -7.76
C ASP A 99 -12.69 15.47 -8.18
N THR A 100 -12.57 14.47 -7.31
CA THR A 100 -12.81 13.07 -7.64
C THR A 100 -13.75 12.45 -6.61
N PRO A 101 -14.79 11.72 -7.04
CA PRO A 101 -15.62 10.94 -6.11
C PRO A 101 -14.79 9.77 -5.54
N ILE A 102 -14.81 9.66 -4.22
CA ILE A 102 -14.12 8.61 -3.47
C ILE A 102 -15.07 7.94 -2.48
N LYS A 103 -14.77 6.70 -2.13
CA LYS A 103 -15.32 5.99 -0.97
C LYS A 103 -14.19 5.63 -0.02
N LEU A 104 -14.31 5.99 1.25
CA LEU A 104 -13.30 5.67 2.28
C LEU A 104 -13.44 4.25 2.85
N SER A 105 -14.43 3.49 2.38
CA SER A 105 -14.62 2.05 2.61
C SER A 105 -15.54 1.48 1.52
N ASP A 106 -15.51 0.16 1.31
CA ASP A 106 -16.32 -0.50 0.26
C ASP A 106 -17.83 -0.21 0.38
N THR A 107 -18.33 -0.10 1.62
CA THR A 107 -19.74 0.18 1.93
C THR A 107 -20.00 1.65 2.27
N GLY A 108 -18.98 2.50 2.21
CA GLY A 108 -19.05 3.91 2.56
C GLY A 108 -19.83 4.76 1.55
N ALA A 109 -20.30 5.91 2.01
CA ALA A 109 -20.88 6.93 1.15
C ALA A 109 -19.81 7.53 0.23
N THR A 110 -20.21 7.87 -0.99
CA THR A 110 -19.34 8.59 -1.93
C THR A 110 -19.25 10.05 -1.51
N THR A 111 -18.03 10.58 -1.45
CA THR A 111 -17.76 12.01 -1.25
C THR A 111 -16.81 12.51 -2.34
N THR A 112 -16.92 13.77 -2.72
CA THR A 112 -15.97 14.39 -3.66
C THR A 112 -14.87 15.10 -2.88
N VAL A 113 -13.62 14.78 -3.19
CA VAL A 113 -12.44 15.46 -2.63
C VAL A 113 -11.48 15.87 -3.74
N ARG A 114 -10.61 16.84 -3.47
CA ARG A 114 -9.43 17.08 -4.30
C ARG A 114 -8.45 15.92 -4.06
N LEU A 115 -8.45 14.96 -4.99
CA LEU A 115 -7.62 13.76 -4.91
C LEU A 115 -6.31 13.98 -5.66
N ASP A 116 -5.19 13.63 -5.05
CA ASP A 116 -3.90 13.54 -5.75
C ASP A 116 -3.81 12.18 -6.43
N LYS A 117 -3.78 12.20 -7.75
CA LYS A 117 -3.61 11.03 -8.60
C LYS A 117 -2.13 10.72 -8.73
N ILE A 118 -1.83 9.43 -8.68
CA ILE A 118 -0.47 8.93 -8.64
C ILE A 118 -0.32 7.71 -9.54
N THR A 119 0.92 7.44 -9.94
CA THR A 119 1.35 6.14 -10.44
C THR A 119 2.22 5.50 -9.37
N VAL A 120 1.91 4.25 -9.01
CA VAL A 120 2.71 3.44 -8.08
C VAL A 120 3.48 2.42 -8.91
N THR A 121 4.80 2.48 -8.83
CA THR A 121 5.70 1.51 -9.44
C THR A 121 6.26 0.62 -8.35
N VAL A 122 5.92 -0.66 -8.39
CA VAL A 122 6.43 -1.67 -7.48
C VAL A 122 7.52 -2.45 -8.22
N PRO A 123 8.80 -2.36 -7.81
CA PRO A 123 9.86 -3.19 -8.40
C PRO A 123 9.62 -4.68 -8.08
N SER A 124 10.32 -5.58 -8.78
CA SER A 124 10.31 -6.99 -8.38
C SER A 124 10.87 -7.13 -6.96
N TYR A 125 10.20 -7.91 -6.12
CA TYR A 125 10.54 -8.01 -4.70
C TYR A 125 10.35 -9.43 -4.17
N LYS A 126 11.02 -9.74 -3.07
CA LYS A 126 10.75 -10.90 -2.22
C LYS A 126 10.30 -10.45 -0.84
N LEU A 127 9.53 -11.29 -0.18
CA LEU A 127 9.28 -11.17 1.24
C LEU A 127 10.48 -11.68 2.03
N ALA A 128 10.74 -11.04 3.16
CA ALA A 128 11.68 -11.51 4.15
C ALA A 128 11.04 -11.39 5.53
N VAL A 129 11.17 -12.43 6.34
CA VAL A 129 10.64 -12.45 7.71
C VAL A 129 11.80 -12.66 8.68
N THR A 130 11.91 -11.78 9.67
CA THR A 130 12.96 -11.80 10.70
C THR A 130 12.34 -11.63 12.08
N GLY A 131 13.02 -12.08 13.13
CA GLY A 131 12.54 -11.94 14.50
C GLY A 131 13.02 -13.07 15.39
N SER A 132 12.96 -12.86 16.72
CA SER A 132 13.39 -13.86 17.70
C SER A 132 12.49 -15.10 17.74
N GLY A 133 11.22 -14.95 17.37
CA GLY A 133 10.25 -16.04 17.30
C GLY A 133 10.23 -16.79 15.97
N VAL A 134 11.00 -16.34 14.98
CA VAL A 134 10.95 -16.84 13.60
C VAL A 134 11.82 -18.07 13.43
N LYS A 135 11.24 -19.14 12.90
CA LYS A 135 11.96 -20.34 12.45
C LYS A 135 11.74 -20.52 10.96
N TYR A 136 12.82 -20.78 10.23
CA TYR A 136 12.73 -21.16 8.82
C TYR A 136 12.78 -22.68 8.68
N GLY A 137 11.94 -23.23 7.83
CA GLY A 137 11.91 -24.66 7.52
C GLY A 137 11.33 -24.92 6.13
N ILE A 138 11.45 -26.17 5.69
CA ILE A 138 10.84 -26.65 4.44
C ILE A 138 9.75 -27.65 4.83
N GLU A 139 8.51 -27.37 4.47
CA GLU A 139 7.38 -28.30 4.62
C GLU A 139 6.78 -28.58 3.25
N GLN A 140 6.58 -29.87 2.94
CA GLN A 140 6.04 -30.32 1.64
C GLN A 140 6.78 -29.73 0.42
N GLY A 141 8.08 -29.46 0.56
CA GLY A 141 8.91 -28.87 -0.50
C GLY A 141 8.82 -27.35 -0.63
N GLN A 142 8.00 -26.68 0.20
CA GLN A 142 7.87 -25.24 0.24
C GLN A 142 8.65 -24.67 1.44
N GLY A 143 9.58 -23.76 1.17
CA GLY A 143 10.25 -22.97 2.21
C GLY A 143 9.26 -22.02 2.88
N GLN A 144 9.35 -21.86 4.19
CA GLN A 144 8.49 -20.96 4.94
C GLN A 144 9.13 -20.50 6.25
N TRP A 145 8.77 -19.29 6.67
CA TRP A 145 9.05 -18.74 7.99
C TRP A 145 7.82 -18.92 8.87
N CYS A 146 7.99 -19.59 10.01
CA CYS A 146 6.92 -19.80 10.97
C CYS A 146 7.25 -19.14 12.31
N PHE A 147 6.25 -18.55 12.95
CA PHE A 147 6.33 -17.94 14.27
C PHE A 147 5.00 -18.07 15.01
N SER A 148 5.04 -18.05 16.34
CA SER A 148 3.85 -18.16 17.18
C SER A 148 3.25 -16.79 17.49
N THR A 149 1.96 -16.61 17.21
CA THR A 149 1.18 -15.44 17.63
C THR A 149 0.38 -15.70 18.90
N SER A 150 0.28 -16.95 19.35
CA SER A 150 -0.23 -17.32 20.67
C SER A 150 0.40 -18.63 21.16
N ALA A 151 0.08 -19.07 22.38
CA ALA A 151 0.55 -20.35 22.90
C ALA A 151 0.07 -21.57 22.08
N THR A 152 -1.00 -21.42 21.30
CA THR A 152 -1.65 -22.50 20.55
C THR A 152 -1.70 -22.25 19.04
N SER A 153 -1.27 -21.08 18.57
CA SER A 153 -1.33 -20.69 17.17
C SER A 153 0.07 -20.43 16.61
N SER A 154 0.32 -20.95 15.42
CA SER A 154 1.49 -20.65 14.60
C SER A 154 1.04 -20.07 13.27
N THR A 155 1.66 -18.98 12.87
CA THR A 155 1.52 -18.39 11.55
C THR A 155 2.75 -18.75 10.73
N CYS A 156 2.55 -19.17 9.48
CA CYS A 156 3.62 -19.47 8.54
C CYS A 156 3.45 -18.62 7.29
N ILE A 157 4.55 -18.02 6.84
CA ILE A 157 4.64 -17.18 5.64
C ILE A 157 5.55 -17.91 4.66
N HIS A 158 5.04 -18.20 3.47
CA HIS A 158 5.81 -18.92 2.46
C HIS A 158 6.94 -18.06 1.88
N ASP A 159 8.11 -18.68 1.74
CA ASP A 159 9.23 -18.16 0.98
C ASP A 159 8.99 -18.43 -0.50
N THR A 160 8.22 -17.54 -1.12
CA THR A 160 7.87 -17.62 -2.53
C THR A 160 8.98 -17.04 -3.41
N PRO A 161 9.01 -17.38 -4.71
CA PRO A 161 9.83 -16.67 -5.69
C PRO A 161 9.55 -15.16 -5.67
N ALA A 162 10.44 -14.40 -6.32
CA ALA A 162 10.25 -12.96 -6.42
C ALA A 162 8.94 -12.64 -7.17
N GLU A 163 8.15 -11.77 -6.58
CA GLU A 163 6.99 -11.18 -7.22
C GLU A 163 7.46 -10.28 -8.39
N PRO A 164 6.77 -10.29 -9.53
CA PRO A 164 7.15 -9.49 -10.68
C PRO A 164 6.94 -8.00 -10.41
N ALA A 165 7.68 -7.15 -11.12
CA ALA A 165 7.46 -5.71 -11.08
C ALA A 165 6.08 -5.36 -11.66
N THR A 166 5.43 -4.37 -11.06
CA THR A 166 4.11 -3.88 -11.51
C THR A 166 4.07 -2.35 -11.51
N THR A 167 3.12 -1.80 -12.26
CA THR A 167 2.87 -0.36 -12.29
C THR A 167 1.38 -0.13 -12.37
N ASN A 168 0.83 0.60 -11.40
CA ASN A 168 -0.61 0.80 -11.25
C ASN A 168 -0.94 2.27 -11.05
N ALA A 169 -2.10 2.70 -11.58
CA ALA A 169 -2.65 4.00 -11.24
C ALA A 169 -3.35 3.94 -9.87
N GLY A 170 -3.26 5.02 -9.10
CA GLY A 170 -3.88 5.13 -7.79
C GLY A 170 -4.20 6.57 -7.42
N GLY A 171 -4.71 6.74 -6.21
CA GLY A 171 -4.94 8.01 -5.57
C GLY A 171 -4.41 8.00 -4.14
N ILE A 172 -3.98 9.16 -3.67
CA ILE A 172 -3.56 9.37 -2.28
C ILE A 172 -4.28 10.60 -1.73
N TYR A 173 -4.76 10.49 -0.50
CA TYR A 173 -5.53 11.55 0.15
C TYR A 173 -5.27 11.56 1.65
N ILE A 174 -5.10 12.75 2.22
CA ILE A 174 -5.04 12.94 3.67
C ILE A 174 -6.30 13.66 4.14
N SER A 175 -6.94 13.11 5.18
CA SER A 175 -7.98 13.79 5.94
C SER A 175 -7.59 13.82 7.41
N GLY A 176 -7.30 15.01 7.94
CA GLY A 176 -6.77 15.16 9.29
C GLY A 176 -5.45 14.40 9.46
N ASN A 177 -5.43 13.41 10.35
CA ASN A 177 -4.25 12.58 10.63
C ASN A 177 -4.29 11.21 9.93
N THR A 178 -5.23 11.01 9.02
CA THR A 178 -5.43 9.74 8.31
C THR A 178 -5.03 9.88 6.86
N LEU A 179 -4.11 9.01 6.44
CA LEU A 179 -3.73 8.75 5.06
C LEU A 179 -4.62 7.66 4.49
N TYR A 180 -5.15 7.89 3.29
CA TYR A 180 -5.88 6.91 2.51
C TYR A 180 -5.11 6.60 1.23
N LEU A 181 -4.90 5.32 0.96
CA LEU A 181 -4.44 4.81 -0.33
C LEU A 181 -5.68 4.32 -1.09
N LEU A 182 -5.87 4.80 -2.31
CA LEU A 182 -7.08 4.53 -3.07
C LEU A 182 -6.80 3.95 -4.45
N SER A 183 -7.64 3.00 -4.86
CA SER A 183 -7.62 2.41 -6.19
C SER A 183 -8.82 2.85 -7.03
N PRO A 184 -8.65 3.02 -8.36
CA PRO A 184 -9.76 3.33 -9.25
C PRO A 184 -10.69 2.12 -9.40
N VAL A 185 -12.00 2.36 -9.25
CA VAL A 185 -13.07 1.37 -9.47
C VAL A 185 -14.17 2.02 -10.30
N GLY A 186 -14.20 1.74 -11.60
CA GLY A 186 -15.07 2.43 -12.55
C GLY A 186 -14.77 3.95 -12.55
N ASN A 187 -15.78 4.76 -12.23
CA ASN A 187 -15.66 6.22 -12.19
C ASN A 187 -15.40 6.78 -10.78
N THR A 188 -15.17 5.92 -9.78
CA THR A 188 -14.86 6.32 -8.39
C THR A 188 -13.49 5.80 -7.99
N TYR A 189 -12.96 6.30 -6.88
CA TYR A 189 -11.86 5.65 -6.17
C TYR A 189 -12.38 5.03 -4.87
N ILE A 190 -11.81 3.91 -4.45
CA ILE A 190 -12.14 3.25 -3.18
C ILE A 190 -10.85 3.10 -2.38
N ALA A 191 -10.90 3.43 -1.09
CA ALA A 191 -9.77 3.22 -0.20
C ALA A 191 -9.48 1.72 -0.07
N ASP A 192 -8.26 1.33 -0.43
CA ASP A 192 -7.75 -0.03 -0.21
C ASP A 192 -7.36 -0.20 1.26
N GLU A 193 -6.74 0.83 1.81
CA GLU A 193 -6.26 0.85 3.19
C GLU A 193 -6.13 2.29 3.72
N SER A 194 -6.18 2.41 5.04
CA SER A 194 -6.04 3.68 5.75
C SER A 194 -5.00 3.58 6.86
N TYR A 195 -4.18 4.60 7.01
CA TYR A 195 -3.13 4.67 8.01
C TYR A 195 -3.25 5.96 8.81
N THR A 196 -2.91 5.92 10.09
CA THR A 196 -2.83 7.09 10.97
C THR A 196 -1.37 7.49 11.14
N ARG A 197 -1.09 8.80 11.13
CA ARG A 197 0.27 9.31 11.35
C ARG A 197 0.73 9.02 12.78
N LYS A 198 1.99 8.60 12.92
CA LYS A 198 2.70 8.48 14.20
C LYS A 198 3.35 9.78 14.65
#